data_AF-A0A960D709-F1
#
_entry.id   AF-A0A960D709-F1
#
_cell.length_a   1.000
_cell.length_b   1.000
_cell.length_c   1.000
_cell.angle_alpha   90.00
_cell.angle_beta   90.00
_cell.angle_gamma   90.00
#
_symmetry.space_group_name_H-M   'P 1'
#
loop_
_entity.id
_entity.type
_entity.pdbx_description
1 polymer ?
#
loop_
_entity_poly.entity_id
_entity_poly.type
_entity_poly.pdbx_seq_one_letter_code
_entity_poly.pdbx_strand_id
1 'polypeptide(L)'
;MSSEDPRKTLLVFADSLSYYGPQGGLPADDPRIWPNIVATQLSWDLELIGRIGWTCRDVWWAATQDPRSWAALPRAGAVVFATSGMDSLPSPLPTALRELIRYVRPAWLRR
;
A
#
# COMPACT_ATOMS: atom_id res chain seq x y z
N MET A 1 -29.95 -10.45 -21.42
CA MET A 1 -28.73 -10.59 -20.60
C MET A 1 -28.23 -9.18 -20.32
N SER A 2 -28.47 -8.67 -19.12
CA SER A 2 -27.93 -7.36 -18.73
C SER A 2 -26.42 -7.52 -18.66
N SER A 3 -25.68 -6.82 -19.51
CA SER A 3 -24.25 -6.65 -19.37
C SER A 3 -24.03 -5.86 -18.10
N GLU A 4 -23.74 -6.53 -16.98
CA GLU A 4 -23.25 -5.84 -15.78
C GLU A 4 -21.96 -5.12 -16.18
N ASP A 5 -21.92 -3.82 -15.93
CA ASP A 5 -20.67 -3.07 -16.02
C ASP A 5 -19.62 -3.76 -15.15
N PRO A 6 -18.37 -3.90 -15.63
CA PRO A 6 -17.33 -4.54 -14.85
C PRO A 6 -17.18 -3.85 -13.49
N ARG A 7 -17.15 -4.65 -12.41
CA ARG A 7 -17.03 -4.11 -11.04
C ARG A 7 -15.77 -3.24 -10.94
N LYS A 8 -15.95 -2.05 -10.37
CA LYS A 8 -14.83 -1.14 -10.07
C LYS A 8 -13.91 -1.77 -9.04
N THR A 9 -12.64 -1.35 -9.04
CA THR A 9 -11.63 -1.79 -8.08
C THR A 9 -11.32 -0.67 -7.08
N LEU A 10 -11.24 -0.99 -5.80
CA LEU A 10 -10.62 -0.18 -4.77
C LEU A 10 -9.13 -0.54 -4.72
N LEU A 11 -8.26 0.36 -5.20
CA LEU A 11 -6.81 0.15 -5.14
C LEU A 11 -6.27 0.80 -3.86
N VAL A 12 -5.68 0.02 -2.97
CA VAL A 12 -5.17 0.48 -1.68
C VAL A 12 -3.68 0.23 -1.59
N PHE A 13 -2.90 1.30 -1.46
CA PHE A 13 -1.50 1.23 -1.05
C PHE A 13 -1.43 1.40 0.46
N ALA A 14 -0.88 0.42 1.17
CA ALA A 14 -0.94 0.40 2.62
C ALA A 14 0.34 -0.03 3.33
N ASP A 15 0.49 0.42 4.57
CA ASP A 15 1.34 -0.23 5.56
C ASP A 15 0.57 -1.31 6.35
N SER A 16 1.25 -1.94 7.31
CA SER A 16 0.68 -3.04 8.11
C SER A 16 -0.60 -2.70 8.86
N LEU A 17 -0.85 -1.43 9.21
CA LEU A 17 -2.02 -1.05 10.02
C LEU A 17 -3.35 -1.30 9.28
N SER A 18 -3.31 -1.38 7.95
CA SER A 18 -4.52 -1.61 7.15
C SER A 18 -5.00 -3.07 7.17
N TYR A 19 -4.17 -4.00 7.64
CA TYR A 19 -4.52 -5.43 7.69
C TYR A 19 -4.03 -6.12 8.97
N TYR A 20 -3.78 -5.37 10.05
CA TYR A 20 -3.45 -5.94 11.36
C TYR A 20 -4.69 -6.07 12.23
N GLY A 21 -4.97 -7.29 12.69
CA GLY A 21 -5.93 -7.58 13.74
C GLY A 21 -5.28 -7.68 15.13
N PRO A 22 -6.07 -7.89 16.19
CA PRO A 22 -5.55 -7.97 17.56
C PRO A 22 -4.53 -9.12 17.77
N GLN A 23 -4.60 -10.17 16.96
CA GLN A 23 -3.71 -11.33 17.03
C GLN A 23 -2.53 -11.27 16.04
N GLY A 24 -2.46 -10.26 15.15
CA GLY A 24 -1.40 -10.14 14.16
C GLY A 24 -1.89 -9.74 12.77
N GLY A 25 -1.00 -9.85 11.78
CA GLY A 25 -1.33 -9.57 10.38
C GLY A 25 -2.35 -10.57 9.82
N LEU A 26 -3.37 -10.05 9.16
CA LEU A 26 -4.42 -10.79 8.49
C LEU A 26 -4.12 -10.90 6.98
N PRO A 27 -4.65 -11.93 6.31
CA PRO A 27 -4.62 -12.03 4.85
C PRO A 27 -5.25 -10.81 4.17
N ALA A 28 -4.80 -10.51 2.94
CA ALA A 28 -5.30 -9.38 2.16
C ALA A 28 -6.79 -9.53 1.76
N ASP A 29 -7.31 -10.75 1.75
CA ASP A 29 -8.70 -11.11 1.46
C ASP A 29 -9.54 -11.35 2.74
N ASP A 30 -8.99 -11.10 3.93
CA ASP A 30 -9.74 -11.27 5.17
C ASP A 30 -10.92 -10.28 5.22
N PRO A 31 -12.17 -10.73 5.39
CA PRO A 31 -13.34 -9.86 5.30
C PRO A 31 -13.41 -8.82 6.43
N ARG A 32 -12.59 -8.94 7.48
CA ARG A 32 -12.60 -8.05 8.64
C ARG A 32 -11.67 -6.85 8.50
N ILE A 33 -10.77 -6.83 7.52
CA ILE A 33 -9.90 -5.67 7.32
C ILE A 33 -10.70 -4.55 6.66
N TRP A 34 -10.44 -3.30 7.06
CA TRP A 34 -11.19 -2.15 6.59
C TRP A 34 -11.25 -2.03 5.04
N PRO A 35 -10.20 -2.38 4.26
CA PRO A 35 -10.28 -2.30 2.80
C PRO A 35 -11.35 -3.22 2.21
N ASN A 36 -11.45 -4.45 2.74
CA ASN A 36 -12.47 -5.42 2.31
C ASN A 36 -13.87 -5.01 2.74
N ILE A 37 -14.02 -4.43 3.93
CA ILE A 37 -15.30 -3.90 4.40
C ILE A 37 -15.79 -2.78 3.45
N VAL A 38 -14.92 -1.84 3.11
CA VAL A 38 -15.25 -0.74 2.19
C VAL A 38 -15.55 -1.26 0.78
N ALA A 39 -14.71 -2.14 0.24
CA ALA A 39 -14.93 -2.74 -1.08
C ALA A 39 -16.28 -3.50 -1.14
N THR A 40 -16.60 -4.27 -0.10
CA THR A 40 -17.89 -4.98 0.02
C THR A 40 -19.07 -4.02 0.05
N GLN A 41 -19.00 -2.94 0.84
CA GLN A 41 -20.08 -1.94 0.93
C GLN A 41 -20.32 -1.22 -0.40
N LEU A 42 -19.27 -1.02 -1.20
CA LEU A 42 -19.36 -0.40 -2.52
C LEU A 42 -19.70 -1.40 -3.64
N SER A 43 -19.75 -2.70 -3.34
CA SER A 43 -19.83 -3.78 -4.34
C SER A 43 -18.67 -3.74 -5.35
N TRP A 44 -17.46 -3.41 -4.87
CA TRP A 44 -16.22 -3.29 -5.66
C TRP A 44 -15.27 -4.46 -5.39
N ASP A 45 -14.32 -4.68 -6.29
CA ASP A 45 -13.14 -5.51 -6.03
C ASP A 45 -12.10 -4.78 -5.19
N LEU A 46 -11.25 -5.50 -4.47
CA LEU A 46 -10.11 -4.93 -3.74
C LEU A 46 -8.79 -5.36 -4.38
N GLU A 47 -7.91 -4.39 -4.63
CA GLU A 47 -6.48 -4.64 -4.85
C GLU A 47 -5.70 -3.97 -3.71
N LEU A 48 -5.17 -4.77 -2.78
CA LEU A 48 -4.37 -4.30 -1.66
C LEU A 48 -2.87 -4.55 -1.92
N ILE A 49 -2.10 -3.48 -2.01
CA ILE A 49 -0.65 -3.49 -2.22
C ILE A 49 0.02 -2.89 -0.98
N GLY A 50 0.59 -3.74 -0.14
CA GLY A 50 1.19 -3.33 1.11
C GLY A 50 2.05 -4.41 1.73
N ARG A 51 3.03 -4.04 2.55
CA ARG A 51 3.80 -4.98 3.37
C ARG A 51 4.08 -4.39 4.75
N ILE A 52 4.43 -5.28 5.67
CA ILE A 52 4.78 -4.93 7.03
C ILE A 52 6.03 -4.05 6.99
N GLY A 53 5.95 -2.92 7.69
CA GLY A 53 7.06 -1.98 7.79
C GLY A 53 7.23 -1.03 6.61
N TRP A 54 6.31 -1.04 5.63
CA TRP A 54 6.36 -0.11 4.50
C TRP A 54 6.17 1.34 4.91
N THR A 55 7.04 2.19 4.36
CA THR A 55 6.96 3.65 4.49
C THR A 55 6.33 4.27 3.25
N CYS A 56 6.11 5.58 3.27
CA CYS A 56 5.68 6.36 2.11
C CYS A 56 6.58 6.13 0.88
N ARG A 57 7.88 5.87 1.09
CA ARG A 57 8.81 5.55 0.00
C ARG A 57 8.52 4.21 -0.65
N ASP A 58 8.29 3.17 0.15
CA ASP A 58 8.01 1.84 -0.40
C ASP A 58 6.71 1.87 -1.20
N VAL A 59 5.71 2.59 -0.69
CA VAL A 59 4.46 2.86 -1.39
C VAL A 59 4.67 3.62 -2.70
N TRP A 60 5.54 4.64 -2.72
CA TRP A 60 5.88 5.35 -3.95
C TRP A 60 6.46 4.40 -5.02
N TRP A 61 7.37 3.52 -4.62
CA TRP A 61 7.94 2.53 -5.54
C TRP A 61 6.89 1.50 -5.99
N ALA A 62 6.04 1.02 -5.10
CA ALA A 62 4.96 0.11 -5.46
C ALA A 62 3.97 0.75 -6.44
N ALA A 63 3.59 2.00 -6.21
CA ALA A 63 2.67 2.72 -7.08
C ALA A 63 3.25 2.95 -8.49
N THR A 64 4.56 3.19 -8.58
CA THR A 64 5.23 3.54 -9.84
C THR A 64 5.88 2.36 -10.57
N GLN A 65 6.16 1.25 -9.89
CA GLN A 65 6.94 0.12 -10.45
C GLN A 65 6.28 -1.26 -10.31
N ASP A 66 5.22 -1.41 -9.50
CA ASP A 66 4.54 -2.70 -9.38
C ASP A 66 3.56 -2.90 -10.55
N PRO A 67 3.72 -3.96 -11.37
CA PRO A 67 2.79 -4.25 -12.46
C PRO A 67 1.36 -4.52 -11.98
N ARG A 68 1.15 -4.95 -10.73
CA ARG A 68 -0.20 -5.09 -10.13
C ARG A 68 -0.91 -3.75 -10.02
N SER A 69 -0.18 -2.71 -9.62
CA SER A 69 -0.68 -1.33 -9.58
C SER A 69 -1.18 -0.92 -10.96
N TRP A 70 -0.40 -1.19 -12.00
CA TRP A 70 -0.75 -0.84 -13.38
C TRP A 70 -1.92 -1.65 -13.93
N ALA A 71 -2.07 -2.91 -13.51
CA ALA A 71 -3.20 -3.75 -13.90
C ALA A 71 -4.51 -3.36 -13.19
N ALA A 72 -4.43 -2.84 -11.97
CA ALA A 72 -5.58 -2.38 -11.19
C ALA A 72 -6.01 -0.95 -11.54
N LEU A 73 -5.07 -0.07 -11.86
CA LEU A 73 -5.33 1.37 -12.04
C LEU A 73 -6.41 1.69 -13.10
N PRO A 74 -6.46 1.06 -14.30
CA PRO A 74 -7.51 1.33 -15.29
C PRO A 74 -8.93 0.95 -14.83
N ARG A 75 -9.03 0.03 -13.86
CA ARG A 75 -10.31 -0.43 -13.28
C ARG A 75 -10.62 0.27 -11.96
N ALA A 76 -9.71 1.11 -11.45
CA ALA A 76 -9.83 1.70 -10.14
C ALA A 76 -10.96 2.75 -10.11
N GLY A 77 -11.95 2.51 -9.24
CA GLY A 77 -12.96 3.52 -8.90
C GLY A 77 -12.44 4.55 -7.90
N ALA A 78 -11.48 4.13 -7.06
CA ALA A 78 -10.76 4.98 -6.13
C ALA A 78 -9.36 4.40 -5.86
N VAL A 79 -8.42 5.29 -5.50
CA VAL A 79 -7.08 4.94 -5.03
C VAL A 79 -6.90 5.52 -3.63
N VAL A 80 -6.49 4.70 -2.68
CA VAL A 80 -6.25 5.09 -1.29
C VAL A 80 -4.80 4.87 -0.91
N PHE A 81 -4.19 5.88 -0.29
CA PHE A 81 -2.86 5.81 0.30
C PHE A 81 -2.98 5.76 1.84
N ALA A 82 -2.94 4.55 2.41
CA ALA A 82 -3.06 4.28 3.84
C ALA A 82 -1.68 3.90 4.42
N THR A 83 -0.74 4.85 4.37
CA THR A 83 0.66 4.70 4.81
C THR A 83 1.01 5.79 5.83
N SER A 84 2.30 6.03 6.08
CA SER A 84 2.89 6.97 7.06
C SER A 84 2.98 6.51 8.52
N GLY A 85 2.36 5.38 8.88
CA GLY A 85 2.46 4.83 10.23
C GLY A 85 3.92 4.50 10.58
N MET A 86 4.63 3.89 9.64
CA MET A 86 6.05 3.54 9.78
C MET A 86 6.98 4.74 9.65
N ASP A 87 6.61 5.75 8.85
CA ASP A 87 7.38 6.99 8.70
C ASP A 87 7.46 7.79 10.00
N SER A 88 6.37 7.76 10.78
CA SER A 88 6.18 8.55 12.00
C SER A 88 6.67 7.85 13.26
N LEU A 89 7.15 6.60 13.17
CA LEU A 89 7.65 5.90 14.35
C LEU A 89 8.84 6.65 14.95
N PRO A 90 8.86 6.86 16.28
CA PRO A 90 9.91 7.59 16.95
C PRO A 90 11.25 6.90 16.67
N SER A 91 12.12 7.61 15.96
CA SER A 91 13.44 7.10 15.61
C SER A 91 14.49 8.19 15.81
N PRO A 92 15.68 7.86 16.34
CA PRO A 92 16.75 8.83 16.55
C PRO A 92 17.27 9.45 15.25
N LEU A 93 16.99 8.82 14.10
CA LEU A 93 17.24 9.36 12.77
C LEU A 93 15.91 9.41 12.01
N PRO A 94 15.52 10.57 11.42
CA PRO A 94 14.33 10.64 10.59
C PRO A 94 14.34 9.54 9.53
N THR A 95 13.24 8.79 9.40
CA THR A 95 13.12 7.67 8.46
C THR A 95 13.51 8.08 7.04
N ALA A 96 13.03 9.25 6.60
CA ALA A 96 13.42 9.84 5.32
C ALA A 96 14.95 9.98 5.17
N LEU A 97 15.66 10.44 6.20
CA LEU A 97 17.11 10.57 6.17
C LEU A 97 17.78 9.19 6.07
N ARG A 98 17.40 8.25 6.93
CA ARG A 98 17.95 6.87 6.92
C ARG A 98 17.81 6.24 5.55
N GLU A 99 16.64 6.34 4.93
CA GLU A 99 16.40 5.75 3.63
C GLU A 99 17.12 6.50 2.51
N LEU A 100 17.34 7.82 2.62
CA LEU A 100 18.08 8.62 1.64
C LEU A 100 19.60 8.45 1.72
N ILE A 101 20.16 7.91 2.80
CA ILE A 101 21.62 7.74 2.97
C ILE A 101 22.25 7.06 1.74
N ARG A 102 21.60 6.04 1.15
CA ARG A 102 22.13 5.35 -0.04
C ARG A 102 22.26 6.24 -1.27
N TYR A 103 21.45 7.29 -1.37
CA TYR A 103 21.45 8.26 -2.46
C TYR A 103 22.36 9.46 -2.17
N VAL A 104 22.60 9.76 -0.89
CA VAL A 104 23.56 10.79 -0.46
C VAL A 104 24.99 10.24 -0.41
N ARG A 105 25.17 8.91 -0.28
CA ARG A 105 26.48 8.25 -0.21
C ARG A 105 27.31 8.57 -1.47
N PRO A 106 28.40 9.35 -1.33
CA PRO A 106 29.26 9.72 -2.46
C PRO A 106 29.81 8.51 -3.20
N ALA A 107 30.06 8.65 -4.51
CA ALA A 107 30.51 7.54 -5.36
C ALA A 107 31.76 6.82 -4.86
N TRP A 108 32.69 7.55 -4.24
CA TRP A 108 33.92 7.02 -3.66
C TRP A 108 33.70 6.18 -2.39
N LEU A 109 32.56 6.34 -1.71
CA LEU A 109 32.16 5.48 -0.60
C LEU A 109 31.39 4.24 -1.07
N ARG A 110 31.02 4.10 -2.36
CA ARG A 110 30.21 2.97 -2.87
C ARG A 110 31.02 1.74 -3.32
N ARG A 111 32.36 1.79 -3.22
CA ARG A 111 33.24 0.63 -3.41
C ARG A 111 33.40 -0.12 -2.09
#